data_AF-W4MC78-F1
#
_entry.id   AF-W4MC78-F1
#
_cell.length_a   1.000
_cell.length_b   1.000
_cell.length_c   1.000
_cell.angle_alpha   90.00
_cell.angle_beta   90.00
_cell.angle_gamma   90.00
#
_symmetry.space_group_name_H-M   'P 1'
#
loop_
_entity.id
_entity.type
_entity.pdbx_description
1 polymer ?
#
loop_
_entity_poly.entity_id
_entity_poly.type
_entity_poly.pdbx_seq_one_letter_code
_entity_poly.pdbx_strand_id
1 'polypeptide(L)'
;LRTALARSRNMVTVRLMEQVGVEAVRDVATGMGIETELDPYMSLALGSSEVKLLELTAAYGTFANGGLAVPPVFITRIVGPGQEMVEENWPGASRAISSELAYVMTSLMQGVIQEGTGSRVRALGRPAAGKTGTTNDFRDAWFLGFTPKLVTGVWVGFDDGTALGRHESGGRVASPIWLDFMKRALKGRPITDFSIPSGIRFYRINTEDGREVRGNTEAKTRFEAFIPGTAPAPPASPTKHIREQIHRLDRQRSAARTLEEPDRIQPPQ
;
A
#
# COMPACT_ATOMS: atom_id res chain seq x y z
N LEU A 1 -8.09 6.36 2.90
CA LEU A 1 -7.28 5.29 3.54
C LEU A 1 -5.79 5.37 3.20
N ARG A 2 -5.37 5.41 1.93
CA ARG A 2 -3.94 5.52 1.53
C ARG A 2 -3.15 6.56 2.32
N THR A 3 -3.59 7.81 2.33
CA THR A 3 -2.91 8.90 3.03
C THR A 3 -2.79 8.63 4.53
N ALA A 4 -3.81 8.00 5.13
CA ALA A 4 -3.79 7.64 6.54
C ALA A 4 -2.76 6.56 6.84
N LEU A 5 -2.66 5.51 6.00
CA LEU A 5 -1.64 4.47 6.12
C LEU A 5 -0.23 5.04 5.90
N ALA A 6 -0.05 5.83 4.83
CA ALA A 6 1.22 6.45 4.46
C ALA A 6 1.76 7.36 5.58
N ARG A 7 0.88 8.10 6.25
CA ARG A 7 1.22 9.02 7.35
C ARG A 7 1.03 8.40 8.74
N SER A 8 0.73 7.10 8.82
CA SER A 8 0.53 6.37 10.08
C SER A 8 -0.46 7.06 11.03
N ARG A 9 -1.65 7.43 10.56
CA ARG A 9 -2.65 8.19 11.34
C ARG A 9 -3.46 7.30 12.28
N ASN A 10 -3.04 7.22 13.55
CA ASN A 10 -3.67 6.41 14.61
C ASN A 10 -5.20 6.56 14.67
N MET A 11 -5.73 7.78 14.70
CA MET A 11 -7.18 8.03 14.77
C MET A 11 -7.99 7.37 13.65
N VAL A 12 -7.44 7.29 12.43
CA VAL A 12 -8.13 6.64 11.30
C VAL A 12 -8.08 5.12 11.46
N THR A 13 -6.96 4.58 11.95
CA THR A 13 -6.82 3.14 12.21
C THR A 13 -7.77 2.66 13.30
N VAL A 14 -7.92 3.41 14.40
CA VAL A 14 -8.87 3.07 15.48
C VAL A 14 -10.30 3.07 14.97
N ARG A 15 -10.70 4.10 14.21
CA ARG A 15 -12.05 4.15 13.59
C ARG A 15 -12.28 3.03 12.59
N LEU A 16 -11.24 2.60 11.87
CA LEU A 16 -11.37 1.46 10.95
C LEU A 16 -11.55 0.16 11.75
N MET A 17 -10.77 -0.06 12.81
CA MET A 17 -10.91 -1.22 13.69
C MET A 17 -12.30 -1.26 14.35
N GLU A 18 -12.87 -0.11 14.72
CA GLU A 18 -14.22 -0.01 15.27
C GLU A 18 -15.29 -0.46 14.25
N GLN A 19 -15.09 -0.19 12.96
CA GLN A 19 -16.01 -0.59 11.90
C GLN A 19 -15.90 -2.07 11.51
N VAL A 20 -14.69 -2.63 11.51
CA VAL A 20 -14.46 -4.01 11.05
C VAL A 20 -14.49 -5.04 12.18
N GLY A 21 -14.23 -4.60 13.42
CA GLY A 21 -14.11 -5.47 14.60
C GLY A 21 -12.69 -6.00 14.81
N VAL A 22 -12.32 -6.16 16.09
CA VAL A 22 -10.98 -6.64 16.50
C VAL A 22 -10.76 -8.08 16.05
N GLU A 23 -11.77 -8.95 16.17
CA GLU A 23 -11.66 -10.37 15.80
C GLU A 23 -11.36 -10.57 14.31
N ALA A 24 -11.98 -9.80 13.41
CA ALA A 24 -11.67 -9.89 11.98
C ALA A 24 -10.20 -9.55 11.68
N VAL A 25 -9.60 -8.63 12.47
CA VAL A 25 -8.17 -8.31 12.35
C VAL A 25 -7.29 -9.45 12.86
N ARG A 26 -7.69 -10.08 13.98
CA ARG A 26 -6.99 -11.25 14.55
C ARG A 26 -7.03 -12.44 13.59
N ASP A 27 -8.20 -12.73 13.01
CA ASP A 27 -8.37 -13.82 12.03
C ASP A 27 -7.46 -13.66 10.81
N VAL A 28 -7.38 -12.44 10.26
CA VAL A 28 -6.47 -12.14 9.14
C VAL A 28 -5.01 -12.28 9.56
N ALA A 29 -4.63 -11.80 10.75
CA ALA A 29 -3.27 -11.92 11.27
C ALA A 29 -2.85 -13.39 11.44
N THR A 30 -3.71 -14.21 12.05
CA THR A 30 -3.50 -15.65 12.22
C THR A 30 -3.40 -16.36 10.87
N GLY A 31 -4.30 -16.05 9.93
CA GLY A 31 -4.25 -16.60 8.58
C GLY A 31 -2.97 -16.26 7.83
N MET A 32 -2.32 -15.14 8.16
CA MET A 32 -1.03 -14.72 7.61
C MET A 32 0.19 -15.33 8.31
N GLY A 33 -0.01 -16.17 9.33
CA GLY A 33 1.06 -16.88 10.04
C GLY A 33 1.57 -16.20 11.31
N ILE A 34 0.79 -15.28 11.91
CA ILE A 34 1.07 -14.78 13.25
C ILE A 34 0.51 -15.81 14.25
N GLU A 35 1.39 -16.48 14.98
CA GLU A 35 1.05 -17.45 16.02
C GLU A 35 1.04 -16.81 17.41
N THR A 36 1.71 -15.67 17.55
CA THR A 36 1.68 -14.88 18.77
C THR A 36 0.25 -14.45 19.11
N GLU A 37 -0.17 -14.68 20.35
CA GLU A 37 -1.51 -14.29 20.80
C GLU A 37 -1.69 -12.77 20.73
N LEU A 38 -2.74 -12.34 20.03
CA LEU A 38 -3.10 -10.93 19.91
C LEU A 38 -4.24 -10.60 20.87
N ASP A 39 -4.06 -9.56 21.68
CA ASP A 39 -5.05 -9.14 22.66
C ASP A 39 -6.34 -8.67 21.96
N PRO A 40 -7.53 -9.09 22.42
CA PRO A 40 -8.81 -8.75 21.80
C PRO A 40 -9.30 -7.34 22.19
N TYR A 41 -8.39 -6.35 22.22
CA TYR A 41 -8.69 -4.97 22.60
C TYR A 41 -8.47 -3.99 21.46
N MET A 42 -9.17 -2.86 21.50
CA MET A 42 -9.04 -1.78 20.50
C MET A 42 -7.63 -1.19 20.41
N SER A 43 -6.80 -1.36 21.46
CA SER A 43 -5.39 -0.96 21.44
C SER A 43 -4.57 -1.73 20.41
N LEU A 44 -5.04 -2.89 19.93
CA LEU A 44 -4.42 -3.64 18.85
C LEU A 44 -4.28 -2.79 17.58
N ALA A 45 -5.21 -1.84 17.33
CA ALA A 45 -5.11 -0.87 16.22
C ALA A 45 -3.82 -0.04 16.24
N LEU A 46 -3.18 0.07 17.40
CA LEU A 46 -1.97 0.84 17.64
C LEU A 46 -0.73 -0.04 17.84
N GLY A 47 -0.88 -1.38 17.73
CA GLY A 47 0.21 -2.33 17.92
C GLY A 47 0.58 -2.55 19.40
N SER A 48 -0.40 -2.71 20.28
CA SER A 48 -0.16 -2.95 21.71
C SER A 48 0.35 -4.35 22.05
N SER A 49 0.18 -5.33 21.16
CA SER A 49 0.66 -6.70 21.37
C SER A 49 2.06 -6.88 20.78
N GLU A 50 2.93 -7.52 21.54
CA GLU A 50 4.28 -7.86 21.10
C GLU A 50 4.23 -9.07 20.17
N VAL A 51 4.88 -9.00 19.01
CA VAL A 51 4.89 -10.09 18.01
C VAL A 51 6.33 -10.42 17.66
N LYS A 52 6.62 -11.72 17.49
CA LYS A 52 7.96 -12.16 17.06
C LYS A 52 8.31 -11.53 15.72
N LEU A 53 9.51 -10.94 15.61
CA LEU A 53 9.99 -10.32 14.36
C LEU A 53 9.92 -11.28 13.17
N LEU A 54 10.22 -12.56 13.38
CA LEU A 54 10.16 -13.58 12.32
C LEU A 54 8.73 -13.79 11.81
N GLU A 55 7.74 -13.93 12.71
CA GLU A 55 6.32 -14.08 12.35
C GLU A 55 5.82 -12.85 11.60
N LEU A 56 6.11 -11.65 12.10
CA LEU A 56 5.70 -10.40 11.46
C LEU A 56 6.36 -10.22 10.08
N THR A 57 7.63 -10.61 9.94
CA THR A 57 8.34 -10.57 8.65
C THR A 57 7.73 -11.55 7.66
N ALA A 58 7.43 -12.78 8.08
CA ALA A 58 6.76 -13.79 7.25
C ALA A 58 5.36 -13.33 6.82
N ALA A 59 4.58 -12.73 7.73
CA ALA A 59 3.27 -12.17 7.45
C ALA A 59 3.33 -11.08 6.35
N TYR A 60 4.33 -10.19 6.37
CA TYR A 60 4.52 -9.22 5.28
C TYR A 60 4.86 -9.89 3.94
N GLY A 61 5.47 -11.07 3.96
CA GLY A 61 5.71 -11.92 2.79
C GLY A 61 4.41 -12.32 2.08
N THR A 62 3.30 -12.48 2.81
CA THR A 62 1.98 -12.77 2.23
C THR A 62 1.53 -11.70 1.23
N PHE A 63 1.78 -10.42 1.51
CA PHE A 63 1.48 -9.34 0.57
C PHE A 63 2.36 -9.40 -0.67
N ALA A 64 3.66 -9.62 -0.48
CA ALA A 64 4.62 -9.76 -1.57
C ALA A 64 4.31 -10.95 -2.49
N ASN A 65 3.77 -12.03 -1.91
CA ASN A 65 3.47 -13.30 -2.57
C ASN A 65 2.00 -13.43 -3.01
N GLY A 66 1.31 -12.31 -3.26
CA GLY A 66 -0.05 -12.33 -3.85
C GLY A 66 -1.11 -12.98 -2.97
N GLY A 67 -0.95 -12.89 -1.64
CA GLY A 67 -1.90 -13.37 -0.65
C GLY A 67 -1.65 -14.79 -0.14
N LEU A 68 -0.53 -15.41 -0.53
CA LEU A 68 -0.11 -16.71 -0.05
C LEU A 68 0.83 -16.57 1.16
N ALA A 69 0.39 -17.05 2.32
CA ALA A 69 1.24 -17.16 3.51
C ALA A 69 2.12 -18.41 3.38
N VAL A 70 3.41 -18.24 3.70
CA VAL A 70 4.42 -19.30 3.61
C VAL A 70 5.20 -19.29 4.92
N PRO A 71 5.18 -20.40 5.70
CA PRO A 71 5.93 -20.47 6.94
C PRO A 71 7.44 -20.42 6.63
N PRO A 72 8.24 -19.71 7.44
CA PRO A 72 9.68 -19.66 7.26
C PRO A 72 10.31 -21.02 7.58
N VAL A 73 11.18 -21.51 6.68
CA VAL A 73 12.00 -22.71 6.90
C VAL A 73 13.47 -22.36 6.85
N PHE A 74 14.26 -22.98 7.74
CA PHE A 74 15.70 -22.75 7.84
C PHE A 74 16.54 -23.91 7.30
N ILE A 75 15.97 -25.13 7.34
CA ILE A 75 16.59 -26.34 6.81
C ILE A 75 15.76 -26.75 5.60
N THR A 76 16.38 -26.73 4.42
CA THR A 76 15.70 -27.10 3.15
C THR A 76 15.92 -28.57 2.78
N ARG A 77 17.04 -29.15 3.19
CA ARG A 77 17.31 -30.58 3.02
C ARG A 77 18.29 -31.12 4.05
N ILE A 78 18.18 -32.40 4.38
CA ILE A 78 19.15 -33.18 5.15
C ILE A 78 19.62 -34.33 4.26
N VAL A 79 20.94 -34.43 4.08
CA VAL A 79 21.57 -35.44 3.22
C VAL A 79 22.49 -36.31 4.05
N GLY A 80 22.27 -37.62 4.00
CA GLY A 80 23.03 -38.63 4.72
C GLY A 80 24.29 -39.10 3.98
N PRO A 81 25.05 -40.05 4.56
CA PRO A 81 26.18 -40.69 3.90
C PRO A 81 25.78 -41.27 2.54
N GLY A 82 26.63 -41.13 1.52
CA GLY A 82 26.35 -41.64 0.17
C GLY A 82 25.36 -40.81 -0.64
N GLN A 83 25.09 -39.54 -0.27
CA GLN A 83 24.13 -38.64 -0.94
C GLN A 83 22.66 -39.07 -0.82
N GLU A 84 22.32 -39.90 0.18
CA GLU A 84 20.94 -40.25 0.47
C GLU A 84 20.15 -39.03 0.97
N MET A 85 19.01 -38.74 0.35
CA MET A 85 18.11 -37.69 0.83
C MET A 85 17.33 -38.21 2.05
N VAL A 86 17.61 -37.64 3.23
CA VAL A 86 16.95 -38.01 4.49
C VAL A 86 15.68 -37.19 4.68
N GLU A 87 15.75 -35.90 4.38
CA GLU A 87 14.63 -34.97 4.53
C GLU A 87 14.73 -33.87 3.47
N GLU A 88 13.58 -33.46 2.95
CA GLU A 88 13.45 -32.30 2.07
C GLU A 88 12.24 -31.48 2.52
N ASN A 89 12.46 -30.20 2.83
CA ASN A 89 11.46 -29.33 3.43
C ASN A 89 11.14 -28.16 2.49
N TRP A 90 10.03 -28.30 1.77
CA TRP A 90 9.42 -27.24 0.98
C TRP A 90 8.17 -26.73 1.70
N PRO A 91 8.16 -25.49 2.20
CA PRO A 91 7.04 -24.99 2.96
C PRO A 91 5.79 -24.92 2.07
N GLY A 92 4.70 -25.51 2.56
CA GLY A 92 3.40 -25.35 1.94
C GLY A 92 2.95 -23.89 1.96
N ALA A 93 2.26 -23.47 0.90
CA ALA A 93 1.65 -22.14 0.83
C ALA A 93 0.15 -22.24 1.11
N SER A 94 -0.37 -21.42 2.02
CA SER A 94 -1.80 -21.30 2.28
C SER A 94 -2.31 -19.94 1.80
N ARG A 95 -3.54 -19.89 1.27
CA ARG A 95 -4.15 -18.62 0.87
C ARG A 95 -4.73 -17.92 2.10
N ALA A 96 -4.07 -16.87 2.56
CA ALA A 96 -4.54 -16.04 3.67
C ALA A 96 -5.49 -14.93 3.20
N ILE A 97 -5.19 -14.31 2.05
CA ILE A 97 -5.99 -13.24 1.46
C ILE A 97 -6.07 -13.40 -0.07
N SER A 98 -7.03 -12.72 -0.71
CA SER A 98 -7.09 -12.69 -2.17
C SER A 98 -5.88 -11.96 -2.77
N SER A 99 -5.54 -12.30 -4.02
CA SER A 99 -4.45 -11.62 -4.72
C SER A 99 -4.77 -10.15 -4.97
N GLU A 100 -6.04 -9.81 -5.19
CA GLU A 100 -6.52 -8.43 -5.32
C GLU A 100 -6.31 -7.64 -4.03
N LEU A 101 -6.67 -8.21 -2.87
CA LEU A 101 -6.45 -7.56 -1.58
C LEU A 101 -4.96 -7.38 -1.28
N ALA A 102 -4.15 -8.41 -1.55
CA ALA A 102 -2.69 -8.32 -1.42
C ALA A 102 -2.10 -7.21 -2.30
N TYR A 103 -2.58 -7.06 -3.53
CA TYR A 103 -2.15 -6.00 -4.44
C TYR A 103 -2.58 -4.61 -3.97
N VAL A 104 -3.84 -4.44 -3.54
CA VAL A 104 -4.32 -3.15 -2.99
C VAL A 104 -3.49 -2.77 -1.77
N MET A 105 -3.26 -3.68 -0.83
CA MET A 105 -2.42 -3.44 0.35
C MET A 105 -0.98 -3.10 -0.02
N THR A 106 -0.39 -3.82 -0.98
CA THR A 106 0.94 -3.52 -1.52
C THR A 106 0.96 -2.10 -2.08
N SER A 107 0.00 -1.74 -2.91
CA SER A 107 -0.12 -0.40 -3.49
C SER A 107 -0.20 0.66 -2.40
N LEU A 108 -1.07 0.51 -1.39
CA LEU A 108 -1.18 1.44 -0.27
C LEU A 108 0.15 1.60 0.49
N MET A 109 0.87 0.48 0.72
CA MET A 109 2.18 0.48 1.38
C MET A 109 3.31 1.06 0.52
N GLN A 110 3.22 1.01 -0.82
CA GLN A 110 4.11 1.82 -1.67
C GLN A 110 3.97 3.31 -1.34
N GLY A 111 2.76 3.77 -0.99
CA GLY A 111 2.52 5.15 -0.54
C GLY A 111 3.29 5.55 0.72
N VAL A 112 3.54 4.61 1.65
CA VAL A 112 4.37 4.87 2.84
C VAL A 112 5.80 5.24 2.45
N ILE A 113 6.33 4.60 1.41
CA ILE A 113 7.66 4.90 0.87
C ILE A 113 7.63 6.13 -0.03
N GLN A 114 6.63 6.30 -0.89
CA GLN A 114 6.66 7.38 -1.86
C GLN A 114 6.37 8.77 -1.26
N GLU A 115 5.44 8.84 -0.30
CA GLU A 115 4.91 10.10 0.24
C GLU A 115 4.74 10.09 1.77
N GLY A 116 5.18 9.01 2.44
CA GLY A 116 4.88 8.74 3.84
C GLY A 116 6.10 8.66 4.77
N THR A 117 5.90 7.97 5.88
CA THR A 117 6.89 7.83 6.97
C THR A 117 8.14 7.04 6.58
N GLY A 118 8.08 6.22 5.52
CA GLY A 118 9.19 5.42 4.99
C GLY A 118 9.99 6.11 3.88
N SER A 119 9.86 7.43 3.71
CA SER A 119 10.33 8.13 2.52
C SER A 119 11.83 8.07 2.20
N ARG A 120 12.68 7.73 3.17
CA ARG A 120 14.11 7.46 2.96
C ARG A 120 14.35 6.25 2.05
N VAL A 121 13.46 5.26 2.11
CA VAL A 121 13.58 4.01 1.34
C VAL A 121 13.45 4.25 -0.17
N ARG A 122 12.94 5.40 -0.62
CA ARG A 122 12.95 5.79 -2.05
C ARG A 122 14.34 5.73 -2.67
N ALA A 123 15.39 5.96 -1.88
CA ALA A 123 16.78 5.86 -2.31
C ALA A 123 17.20 4.43 -2.71
N LEU A 124 16.34 3.42 -2.55
CA LEU A 124 16.54 2.08 -3.10
C LEU A 124 16.44 2.08 -4.64
N GLY A 125 15.65 3.01 -5.22
CA GLY A 125 15.54 3.19 -6.67
C GLY A 125 14.82 2.06 -7.41
N ARG A 126 13.97 1.28 -6.73
CA ARG A 126 13.16 0.20 -7.35
C ARG A 126 11.82 0.02 -6.62
N PRO A 127 10.84 -0.70 -7.21
CA PRO A 127 9.56 -0.97 -6.57
C PRO A 127 9.74 -1.66 -5.21
N ALA A 128 9.22 -1.03 -4.17
CA ALA A 128 9.19 -1.53 -2.81
C ALA A 128 7.94 -1.02 -2.11
N ALA A 129 7.46 -1.80 -1.13
CA ALA A 129 6.36 -1.47 -0.24
C ALA A 129 6.80 -1.75 1.19
N GLY A 130 6.25 -1.03 2.18
CA GLY A 130 6.58 -1.30 3.57
C GLY A 130 5.88 -0.38 4.55
N LYS A 131 6.21 -0.53 5.82
CA LYS A 131 5.63 0.24 6.91
C LYS A 131 6.64 0.47 8.04
N THR A 132 6.65 1.70 8.55
CA THR A 132 7.36 2.05 9.79
C THR A 132 6.52 1.67 11.01
N GLY A 133 7.16 1.16 12.05
CA GLY A 133 6.60 1.04 13.40
C GLY A 133 7.41 1.87 14.40
N THR A 134 6.75 2.45 15.39
CA THR A 134 7.39 3.20 16.48
C THR A 134 6.50 3.04 17.71
N THR A 135 7.05 2.49 18.79
CA THR A 135 6.32 2.33 20.05
C THR A 135 6.33 3.61 20.87
N ASN A 136 5.52 3.65 21.93
CA ASN A 136 5.52 4.76 22.88
C ASN A 136 6.93 4.96 23.47
N ASP A 137 7.24 6.20 23.83
CA ASP A 137 8.54 6.62 24.38
C ASP A 137 9.77 6.27 23.52
N PHE A 138 9.58 5.92 22.23
CA PHE A 138 10.67 5.56 21.30
C PHE A 138 11.52 4.38 21.79
N ARG A 139 10.90 3.37 22.43
CA ARG A 139 11.60 2.15 22.86
C ARG A 139 11.98 1.24 21.70
N ASP A 140 11.10 1.17 20.71
CA ASP A 140 11.27 0.30 19.55
C ASP A 140 11.10 1.06 18.25
N ALA A 141 12.02 0.80 17.33
CA ALA A 141 11.97 1.26 15.96
C ALA A 141 11.88 0.06 15.02
N TRP A 142 10.80 0.02 14.23
CA TRP A 142 10.55 -1.07 13.29
C TRP A 142 10.48 -0.55 11.85
N PHE A 143 10.96 -1.36 10.92
CA PHE A 143 10.62 -1.23 9.51
C PHE A 143 10.45 -2.61 8.88
N LEU A 144 9.24 -2.90 8.42
CA LEU A 144 8.92 -4.09 7.66
C LEU A 144 8.67 -3.67 6.22
N GLY A 145 9.36 -4.29 5.27
CA GLY A 145 9.24 -3.93 3.88
C GLY A 145 9.64 -5.04 2.94
N PHE A 146 9.21 -4.92 1.70
CA PHE A 146 9.44 -5.92 0.68
C PHE A 146 9.55 -5.33 -0.71
N THR A 147 10.22 -6.09 -1.57
CA THR A 147 10.15 -6.01 -3.04
C THR A 147 9.39 -7.24 -3.55
N PRO A 148 9.08 -7.37 -4.84
CA PRO A 148 8.38 -8.55 -5.36
C PRO A 148 9.06 -9.90 -5.10
N LYS A 149 10.34 -9.92 -4.71
CA LYS A 149 11.15 -11.13 -4.55
C LYS A 149 11.78 -11.31 -3.18
N LEU A 150 11.67 -10.32 -2.29
CA LEU A 150 12.34 -10.37 -0.98
C LEU A 150 11.59 -9.50 0.02
N VAL A 151 11.22 -10.10 1.15
CA VAL A 151 10.72 -9.42 2.35
C VAL A 151 11.84 -9.33 3.38
N THR A 152 11.87 -8.24 4.14
CA THR A 152 12.84 -8.01 5.20
C THR A 152 12.19 -7.22 6.31
N GLY A 153 12.38 -7.68 7.54
CA GLY A 153 12.01 -6.96 8.74
C GLY A 153 13.24 -6.51 9.51
N VAL A 154 13.18 -5.28 10.04
CA VAL A 154 14.21 -4.71 10.91
C VAL A 154 13.54 -4.20 12.17
N TRP A 155 14.08 -4.61 13.31
CA TRP A 155 13.79 -4.05 14.62
C TRP A 155 15.08 -3.50 15.22
N VAL A 156 14.95 -2.39 15.94
CA VAL A 156 15.99 -1.84 16.79
C VAL A 156 15.35 -1.44 18.11
N GLY A 157 15.95 -1.89 19.21
CA GLY A 157 15.54 -1.64 20.58
C GLY A 157 16.65 -2.11 21.53
N PHE A 158 16.51 -1.78 22.81
CA PHE A 158 17.37 -2.31 23.87
C PHE A 158 16.66 -3.47 24.56
N ASP A 159 17.42 -4.51 24.95
CA ASP A 159 16.87 -5.70 25.62
C ASP A 159 16.20 -5.37 26.97
N ASP A 160 16.63 -4.29 27.63
CA ASP A 160 16.05 -3.78 28.88
C ASP A 160 14.87 -2.83 28.68
N GLY A 161 14.46 -2.61 27.42
CA GLY A 161 13.35 -1.72 27.06
C GLY A 161 13.64 -0.23 27.26
N THR A 162 14.90 0.15 27.43
CA THR A 162 15.32 1.57 27.49
C THR A 162 14.96 2.29 26.19
N ALA A 163 14.61 3.57 26.30
CA ALA A 163 14.29 4.40 25.14
C ALA A 163 15.51 4.61 24.24
N LEU A 164 15.30 4.55 22.91
CA LEU A 164 16.34 4.82 21.90
C LEU A 164 16.79 6.28 21.88
N GLY A 165 15.94 7.17 22.41
CA GLY A 165 16.15 8.62 22.42
C GLY A 165 15.03 9.37 21.70
N ARG A 166 14.90 10.66 22.01
CA ARG A 166 13.87 11.51 21.39
C ARG A 166 14.04 11.51 19.87
N HIS A 167 12.94 11.29 19.16
CA HIS A 167 12.85 11.24 17.70
C HIS A 167 13.41 9.96 17.04
N GLU A 168 13.89 8.99 17.80
CA GLU A 168 14.36 7.71 17.24
C GLU A 168 13.18 6.80 16.89
N SER A 169 12.70 6.96 15.66
CA SER A 169 11.52 6.26 15.11
C SER A 169 11.93 5.23 14.06
N GLY A 170 11.00 4.36 13.68
CA GLY A 170 11.20 3.37 12.61
C GLY A 170 11.69 3.98 11.29
N GLY A 171 11.23 5.19 10.95
CA GLY A 171 11.70 5.91 9.76
C GLY A 171 13.13 6.46 9.86
N ARG A 172 13.66 6.67 11.06
CA ARG A 172 15.00 7.24 11.31
C ARG A 172 16.05 6.20 11.65
N VAL A 173 15.67 5.12 12.33
CA VAL A 173 16.59 4.08 12.81
C VAL A 173 16.51 2.82 11.96
N ALA A 174 15.33 2.19 11.89
CA ALA A 174 15.19 0.88 11.25
C ALA A 174 15.19 0.97 9.72
N SER A 175 14.52 1.98 9.12
CA SER A 175 14.41 2.07 7.66
C SER A 175 15.75 2.30 6.94
N PRO A 176 16.73 3.05 7.47
CA PRO A 176 18.08 3.11 6.88
C PRO A 176 18.83 1.77 6.90
N ILE A 177 18.71 0.98 7.97
CA ILE A 177 19.32 -0.36 8.06
C ILE A 177 18.69 -1.27 7.01
N TRP A 178 17.36 -1.26 6.92
CA TRP A 178 16.62 -2.00 5.88
C TRP A 178 17.09 -1.59 4.48
N LEU A 179 17.26 -0.28 4.23
CA LEU A 179 17.70 0.25 2.94
C LEU A 179 19.12 -0.22 2.58
N ASP A 180 20.07 -0.16 3.50
CA ASP A 180 21.44 -0.62 3.25
C ASP A 180 21.48 -2.11 2.95
N PHE A 181 20.80 -2.92 3.76
CA PHE A 181 20.68 -4.37 3.52
C PHE A 181 20.09 -4.66 2.14
N MET A 182 18.96 -4.04 1.81
CA MET A 182 18.26 -4.30 0.54
C MET A 182 19.06 -3.83 -0.67
N LYS A 183 19.83 -2.74 -0.57
CA LYS A 183 20.76 -2.32 -1.63
C LYS A 183 21.82 -3.39 -1.92
N ARG A 184 22.34 -4.05 -0.88
CA ARG A 184 23.34 -5.12 -1.02
C ARG A 184 22.70 -6.41 -1.52
N ALA A 185 21.62 -6.86 -0.89
CA ALA A 185 20.93 -8.11 -1.20
C ALA A 185 20.38 -8.14 -2.64
N LEU A 186 19.98 -6.98 -3.16
CA LEU A 186 19.39 -6.85 -4.50
C LEU A 186 20.38 -6.38 -5.57
N LYS A 187 21.68 -6.24 -5.24
CA LYS A 187 22.70 -5.83 -6.21
C LYS A 187 22.77 -6.84 -7.36
N GLY A 188 22.67 -6.35 -8.60
CA GLY A 188 22.69 -7.18 -9.81
C GLY A 188 21.41 -8.01 -10.06
N ARG A 189 20.40 -7.93 -9.18
CA ARG A 189 19.10 -8.57 -9.41
C ARG A 189 18.23 -7.69 -10.33
N PRO A 190 17.43 -8.27 -11.23
CA PRO A 190 16.54 -7.51 -12.09
C PRO A 190 15.56 -6.66 -11.28
N ILE A 191 15.24 -5.48 -11.78
CA ILE A 191 14.17 -4.63 -11.26
C ILE A 191 12.86 -5.11 -11.88
N THR A 192 11.90 -5.46 -11.03
CA THR A 192 10.58 -5.94 -11.44
C THR A 192 9.51 -5.17 -10.68
N ASP A 193 8.38 -4.92 -11.34
CA ASP A 193 7.18 -4.37 -10.70
C ASP A 193 6.40 -5.44 -9.93
N PHE A 194 5.47 -4.99 -9.09
CA PHE A 194 4.49 -5.87 -8.46
C PHE A 194 3.46 -6.30 -9.51
N SER A 195 3.23 -7.62 -9.63
CA SER A 195 2.24 -8.17 -10.55
C SER A 195 0.83 -7.69 -10.20
N ILE A 196 0.11 -7.18 -11.20
CA ILE A 196 -1.27 -6.72 -11.05
C ILE A 196 -2.22 -7.90 -11.31
N PRO A 197 -3.04 -8.33 -10.34
CA PRO A 197 -4.05 -9.36 -10.56
C PRO A 197 -5.11 -8.91 -11.60
N SER A 198 -5.62 -9.85 -12.40
CA SER A 198 -6.59 -9.56 -13.48
C SER A 198 -7.90 -8.94 -12.99
N GLY A 199 -8.27 -9.14 -11.73
CA GLY A 199 -9.42 -8.53 -11.10
C GLY A 199 -9.28 -7.03 -10.84
N ILE A 200 -8.06 -6.49 -10.69
CA ILE A 200 -7.88 -5.10 -10.30
C ILE A 200 -8.36 -4.13 -11.38
N ARG A 201 -8.97 -3.03 -10.94
CA ARG A 201 -9.37 -1.90 -11.79
C ARG A 201 -8.78 -0.61 -11.25
N PHE A 202 -8.33 0.26 -12.16
CA PHE A 202 -7.77 1.56 -11.81
C PHE A 202 -8.78 2.65 -12.11
N TYR A 203 -9.03 3.49 -11.11
CA TYR A 203 -9.89 4.67 -11.24
C TYR A 203 -9.09 5.91 -10.89
N ARG A 204 -9.28 6.97 -11.67
CA ARG A 204 -8.74 8.27 -11.32
C ARG A 204 -9.63 8.90 -10.26
N ILE A 205 -9.06 9.15 -9.08
CA ILE A 205 -9.76 9.72 -7.94
C ILE A 205 -9.26 11.13 -7.63
N ASN A 206 -10.11 11.95 -7.04
CA ASN A 206 -9.71 13.18 -6.38
C ASN A 206 -9.02 12.84 -5.05
N THR A 207 -7.84 13.39 -4.82
CA THR A 207 -7.03 13.10 -3.62
C THR A 207 -7.59 13.67 -2.33
N GLU A 208 -8.53 14.61 -2.40
CA GLU A 208 -9.11 15.29 -1.24
C GLU A 208 -10.36 14.58 -0.71
N ASP A 209 -11.32 14.26 -1.59
CA ASP A 209 -12.61 13.65 -1.21
C ASP A 209 -12.72 12.15 -1.55
N GLY A 210 -11.77 11.60 -2.32
CA GLY A 210 -11.74 10.19 -2.71
C GLY A 210 -12.74 9.78 -3.79
N ARG A 211 -13.47 10.71 -4.40
CA ARG A 211 -14.46 10.40 -5.46
C ARG A 211 -13.80 10.15 -6.80
N GLU A 212 -14.45 9.34 -7.65
CA GLU A 212 -14.02 9.16 -9.04
C GLU A 212 -14.12 10.47 -9.82
N VAL A 213 -13.11 10.75 -10.65
CA VAL A 213 -13.07 11.91 -11.54
C VAL A 213 -13.07 11.47 -12.99
N ARG A 214 -14.02 12.00 -13.77
CA ARG A 214 -14.12 11.80 -15.23
C ARG A 214 -13.89 13.12 -15.98
N GLY A 215 -13.23 13.05 -17.13
CA GLY A 215 -12.94 14.24 -17.96
C GLY A 215 -11.86 15.18 -17.39
N ASN A 216 -11.71 16.35 -17.98
CA ASN A 216 -10.73 17.33 -17.51
C ASN A 216 -11.16 17.93 -16.17
N THR A 217 -10.20 18.08 -15.26
CA THR A 217 -10.39 18.72 -13.95
C THR A 217 -9.12 19.48 -13.57
N GLU A 218 -9.28 20.52 -12.75
CA GLU A 218 -8.17 21.19 -12.08
C GLU A 218 -7.82 20.54 -10.73
N ALA A 219 -8.68 19.63 -10.23
CA ALA A 219 -8.46 18.96 -8.96
C ALA A 219 -7.19 18.09 -8.99
N LYS A 220 -6.52 17.98 -7.84
CA LYS A 220 -5.41 17.03 -7.67
C LYS A 220 -5.97 15.62 -7.73
N THR A 221 -5.49 14.84 -8.69
CA THR A 221 -5.96 13.46 -8.92
C THR A 221 -4.84 12.44 -8.86
N ARG A 222 -5.20 11.18 -8.63
CA ARG A 222 -4.31 10.02 -8.77
C ARG A 222 -5.09 8.80 -9.23
N PHE A 223 -4.41 7.86 -9.87
CA PHE A 223 -4.98 6.54 -10.11
C PHE A 223 -4.87 5.68 -8.86
N GLU A 224 -5.97 5.05 -8.47
CA GLU A 224 -6.02 4.10 -7.36
C GLU A 224 -6.53 2.75 -7.84
N ALA A 225 -5.99 1.68 -7.24
CA ALA A 225 -6.40 0.31 -7.48
C ALA A 225 -7.60 -0.04 -6.61
N PHE A 226 -8.63 -0.63 -7.22
CA PHE A 226 -9.82 -1.12 -6.54
C PHE A 226 -10.09 -2.56 -6.91
N ILE A 227 -10.64 -3.29 -5.94
CA ILE A 227 -11.25 -4.61 -6.15
C ILE A 227 -12.58 -4.38 -6.90
N PRO A 228 -12.97 -5.25 -7.85
CA PRO A 228 -14.26 -5.12 -8.52
C PRO A 228 -15.42 -4.95 -7.54
N GLY A 229 -16.27 -3.95 -7.78
CA GLY A 229 -17.41 -3.63 -6.93
C GLY A 229 -17.11 -2.75 -5.71
N THR A 230 -15.85 -2.40 -5.43
CA THR A 230 -15.49 -1.55 -4.27
C THR A 230 -15.06 -0.13 -4.63
N ALA A 231 -15.05 0.21 -5.91
CA ALA A 231 -14.75 1.56 -6.37
C ALA A 231 -15.80 2.57 -5.89
N PRO A 232 -15.43 3.84 -5.64
CA PRO A 232 -16.38 4.88 -5.29
C PRO A 232 -17.43 5.03 -6.39
N ALA A 233 -18.67 5.36 -5.99
CA ALA A 233 -19.73 5.61 -6.95
C ALA A 233 -19.29 6.69 -7.95
N PRO A 234 -19.58 6.51 -9.25
CA PRO A 234 -19.27 7.52 -10.23
C PRO A 234 -19.97 8.84 -9.87
N PRO A 235 -19.37 10.00 -10.21
CA PRO A 235 -20.05 11.27 -10.03
C PRO A 235 -21.41 11.22 -10.74
N ALA A 236 -22.43 11.83 -10.13
CA ALA A 236 -23.76 11.89 -10.72
C ALA A 236 -23.64 12.38 -12.17
N SER A 237 -24.19 11.62 -13.12
CA SER A 237 -24.24 12.10 -14.51
C SER A 237 -24.91 13.47 -14.50
N PRO A 238 -24.37 14.48 -15.21
CA PRO A 238 -25.04 15.76 -15.30
C PRO A 238 -26.48 15.49 -15.76
N THR A 239 -27.43 15.86 -14.91
CA THR A 239 -28.86 15.64 -15.12
C THR A 239 -29.20 16.15 -16.52
N LYS A 240 -30.19 15.54 -17.19
CA LYS A 240 -30.62 15.93 -18.55
C LYS A 240 -30.72 17.45 -18.75
N HIS A 241 -31.10 18.17 -17.69
CA HIS A 241 -31.18 19.62 -17.61
C HIS A 241 -29.84 20.37 -17.80
N ILE A 242 -28.73 19.85 -17.27
CA ILE A 242 -27.40 20.44 -17.44
C ILE A 242 -26.86 20.16 -18.84
N ARG A 243 -27.12 18.97 -19.41
CA ARG A 243 -26.81 18.69 -20.83
C ARG A 243 -27.57 19.63 -21.77
N GLU A 244 -28.86 19.87 -21.49
CA GLU A 244 -29.67 20.81 -22.25
C GLU A 244 -29.16 22.25 -22.11
N GLN A 245 -28.73 22.68 -20.91
CA GLN A 245 -28.12 23.99 -20.69
C GLN A 245 -26.77 24.15 -21.40
N ILE A 246 -25.89 23.14 -21.37
CA ILE A 246 -24.61 23.16 -22.09
C ILE A 246 -24.86 23.24 -23.60
N HIS A 247 -25.77 22.41 -24.15
CA HIS A 247 -26.16 22.51 -25.56
C HIS A 247 -26.85 23.82 -25.94
N ARG A 248 -27.49 24.51 -24.99
CA ARG A 248 -28.10 25.83 -25.21
C ARG A 248 -27.03 26.93 -25.23
N LEU A 249 -26.06 26.86 -24.32
CA LEU A 249 -24.91 27.77 -24.25
C LEU A 249 -23.98 27.62 -25.47
N ASP A 250 -23.72 26.40 -25.92
CA ASP A 250 -22.91 26.15 -27.12
C ASP A 250 -23.62 26.64 -28.40
N ARG A 251 -24.95 26.50 -28.48
CA ARG A 251 -25.73 27.09 -29.58
C ARG A 251 -25.72 28.61 -29.57
N GLN A 252 -25.80 29.23 -28.39
CA GLN A 252 -25.72 30.69 -28.25
C GLN A 252 -24.32 31.23 -28.61
N ARG A 253 -23.25 30.52 -28.24
CA ARG A 253 -21.88 30.87 -28.62
C ARG A 253 -21.62 30.73 -30.11
N SER A 254 -22.15 29.68 -30.74
CA SER A 254 -22.06 29.50 -32.20
C SER A 254 -22.84 30.58 -32.95
N ALA A 255 -24.04 30.94 -32.49
CA ALA A 255 -24.84 32.01 -33.11
C ALA A 255 -24.21 33.40 -32.94
N ALA A 256 -23.55 33.68 -31.81
CA ALA A 256 -22.82 34.93 -31.60
C ALA A 256 -21.61 35.06 -32.53
N ARG A 257 -20.92 33.95 -32.85
CA ARG A 257 -19.81 33.94 -33.82
C ARG A 257 -20.26 34.18 -35.26
N THR A 258 -21.47 33.79 -35.64
CA THR A 258 -22.00 34.05 -36.99
C THR A 258 -22.45 35.50 -37.21
N LEU A 259 -22.66 36.27 -36.13
CA LEU A 259 -23.04 37.68 -36.18
C LEU A 259 -21.83 38.64 -36.21
N GLU A 260 -20.61 38.12 -36.04
CA GLU A 260 -19.36 38.90 -36.03
C GLU A 260 -18.54 38.80 -37.34
N GLU A 261 -19.10 38.28 -38.44
CA GLU A 261 -18.51 38.49 -39.78
C GLU A 261 -19.12 39.73 -40.45
N PRO A 262 -18.50 40.92 -40.36
CA PRO A 262 -18.91 42.06 -41.18
C PRO A 262 -18.49 41.82 -42.64
N ASP A 263 -19.39 42.20 -43.54
CA ASP A 263 -19.25 42.19 -44.99
C ASP A 263 -17.83 42.54 -45.46
N ARG A 264 -17.17 41.59 -46.12
CA ARG A 264 -15.96 41.86 -46.91
C ARG A 264 -16.34 42.74 -48.10
N ILE A 265 -16.08 44.03 -47.96
CA ILE A 265 -16.08 45.01 -49.04
C ILE A 265 -15.12 44.53 -50.15
N GLN A 266 -15.65 44.29 -51.36
CA GLN A 266 -14.84 44.10 -52.57
C GLN A 266 -14.37 45.45 -53.13
N PRO A 267 -13.12 45.57 -53.62
CA PRO A 267 -12.63 46.81 -54.21
C PRO A 267 -13.13 47.00 -55.66
N PRO A 268 -13.31 48.24 -56.13
CA PRO A 268 -13.84 48.52 -57.46
C PRO A 268 -12.79 48.36 -58.57
N GLN A 269 -13.27 48.16 -59.79
CA GLN A 269 -12.53 47.94 -61.03
C GLN A 269 -11.65 49.12 -61.45
#